data_AF-A0A1H9K3P7-F1
#
_entry.id   AF-A0A1H9K3P7-F1
#
_cell.length_a   1.000
_cell.length_b   1.000
_cell.length_c   1.000
_cell.angle_alpha   90.00
_cell.angle_beta   90.00
_cell.angle_gamma   90.00
#
_symmetry.space_group_name_H-M   'P 1'
#
loop_
_entity.id
_entity.type
_entity.pdbx_description
1 polymer ?
#
loop_
_entity_poly.entity_id
_entity_poly.type
_entity_poly.pdbx_seq_one_letter_code
_entity_poly.pdbx_strand_id
1 'polypeptide(L)'
;MGNIEKSLDWFEDRIGKVSYSMARRNGPRSYDCSSALYTALRAGGFPLRITWNGNTENLFKEAGYLLEEISYFERKRGDIFIAGVEGNSAGSFGHTGMVWSRHQIIHCNATDNGIRITPIFARTGQPCRWFRIKHCYIDHPTSTPIVNHVGQLAQVKKDAKRYQTGEKIAPFVKGKSYMVIQQRHDQKSNQQAYLLSGIYSWVLEKDIRW
;
A
#
# COMPACT_ATOMS: atom_id res chain seq x y z
N MET A 1 4.30 -14.75 2.98
CA MET A 1 5.08 -13.53 3.22
C MET A 1 4.14 -12.35 3.42
N GLY A 2 4.59 -11.29 4.11
CA GLY A 2 3.76 -10.12 4.40
C GLY A 2 3.28 -9.41 3.13
N ASN A 3 2.04 -8.95 3.10
CA ASN A 3 1.42 -8.22 2.01
C ASN A 3 1.01 -6.83 2.51
N ILE A 4 1.62 -5.81 1.92
CA ILE A 4 1.41 -4.42 2.33
C ILE A 4 0.01 -3.90 2.02
N GLU A 5 -0.57 -4.32 0.89
CA GLU A 5 -1.94 -3.94 0.54
C GLU A 5 -2.94 -4.55 1.50
N LYS A 6 -2.72 -5.78 2.00
CA LYS A 6 -3.58 -6.34 3.06
C LYS A 6 -3.54 -5.51 4.37
N SER A 7 -2.41 -4.88 4.68
CA SER A 7 -2.34 -3.94 5.81
C SER A 7 -3.15 -2.67 5.53
N LEU A 8 -3.09 -2.15 4.31
CA LEU A 8 -3.85 -0.97 3.89
C LEU A 8 -5.36 -1.27 3.81
N ASP A 9 -5.76 -2.39 3.20
CA ASP A 9 -7.13 -2.90 3.16
C ASP A 9 -7.71 -2.99 4.58
N TRP A 10 -6.92 -3.51 5.55
CA TRP A 10 -7.36 -3.60 6.94
C TRP A 10 -7.71 -2.23 7.54
N PHE A 11 -6.93 -1.19 7.21
CA PHE A 11 -7.21 0.18 7.62
C PHE A 11 -8.44 0.74 6.90
N GLU A 12 -8.49 0.61 5.57
CA GLU A 12 -9.59 1.08 4.71
C GLU A 12 -10.94 0.53 5.18
N ASP A 13 -10.99 -0.78 5.43
CA ASP A 13 -12.17 -1.49 5.91
C ASP A 13 -12.73 -0.92 7.22
N ARG A 14 -11.92 -0.21 8.00
CA ARG A 14 -12.27 0.34 9.32
C ARG A 14 -12.47 1.84 9.33
N ILE A 15 -12.32 2.53 8.19
CA ILE A 15 -12.63 3.95 8.08
C ILE A 15 -14.08 4.18 8.52
N GLY A 16 -14.26 4.93 9.61
CA GLY A 16 -15.58 5.32 10.13
C GLY A 16 -16.32 4.22 10.89
N LYS A 17 -15.69 3.07 11.13
CA LYS A 17 -16.29 1.93 11.84
C LYS A 17 -15.70 1.69 13.23
N VAL A 18 -14.60 2.38 13.56
CA VAL A 18 -13.89 2.25 14.84
C VAL A 18 -13.57 3.62 15.43
N SER A 19 -13.47 3.70 16.75
CA SER A 19 -13.10 4.93 17.46
C SER A 19 -11.65 4.95 17.94
N TYR A 20 -11.16 6.14 18.30
CA TYR A 20 -9.84 6.26 18.93
C TYR A 20 -9.93 5.96 20.43
N SER A 21 -9.03 5.14 20.96
CA SER A 21 -8.89 4.91 22.40
C SER A 21 -7.52 4.39 22.77
N MET A 22 -6.82 5.09 23.67
CA MET A 22 -5.59 4.57 24.31
C MET A 22 -5.90 3.50 25.38
N ALA A 23 -7.07 3.56 26.02
CA ALA A 23 -7.47 2.58 27.04
C ALA A 23 -7.97 1.27 26.41
N ARG A 24 -8.77 1.37 25.34
CA ARG A 24 -9.37 0.22 24.63
C ARG A 24 -8.76 0.10 23.24
N ARG A 25 -7.45 -0.11 23.18
CA ARG A 25 -6.66 -0.01 21.94
C ARG A 25 -6.54 -1.30 21.12
N ASN A 26 -7.04 -2.44 21.61
CA ASN A 26 -6.80 -3.75 20.99
C ASN A 26 -7.98 -4.27 20.15
N GLY A 27 -8.87 -3.39 19.71
CA GLY A 27 -10.04 -3.75 18.93
C GLY A 27 -11.15 -4.43 19.75
N PRO A 28 -12.23 -4.89 19.08
CA PRO A 28 -12.48 -4.67 17.65
C PRO A 28 -13.09 -3.28 17.35
N ARG A 29 -13.61 -2.58 18.37
CA ARG A 29 -14.35 -1.31 18.18
C ARG A 29 -13.49 -0.07 18.29
N SER A 30 -12.28 -0.17 18.83
CA SER A 30 -11.41 0.97 19.04
C SER A 30 -9.93 0.59 19.02
N TYR A 31 -9.12 1.56 18.60
CA TYR A 31 -7.67 1.44 18.47
C TYR A 31 -7.03 2.78 18.84
N ASP A 32 -5.74 2.79 19.10
CA ASP A 32 -4.92 4.00 18.98
C ASP A 32 -4.01 3.91 17.74
N CYS A 33 -3.17 4.91 17.50
CA CYS A 33 -2.32 4.95 16.31
C CYS A 33 -1.43 3.72 16.14
N SER A 34 -0.68 3.34 17.19
CA SER A 34 0.29 2.25 17.13
C SER A 34 -0.35 0.87 17.17
N SER A 35 -1.41 0.67 17.95
CA SER A 35 -2.17 -0.59 17.94
C SER A 35 -2.88 -0.83 16.62
N ALA A 36 -3.40 0.22 15.97
CA ALA A 36 -3.95 0.12 14.63
C ALA A 36 -2.88 -0.32 13.63
N LEU A 37 -1.69 0.30 13.65
CA LEU A 37 -0.60 -0.10 12.77
C LEU A 37 -0.14 -1.54 13.03
N TYR A 38 0.10 -1.93 14.29
CA TYR A 38 0.47 -3.31 14.60
C TYR A 38 -0.58 -4.32 14.15
N THR A 39 -1.87 -4.01 14.33
CA THR A 39 -2.96 -4.89 13.88
C THR A 39 -3.02 -4.99 12.36
N ALA A 40 -2.85 -3.86 11.65
CA ALA A 40 -2.77 -3.83 10.19
C ALA A 40 -1.60 -4.66 9.68
N LEU A 41 -0.40 -4.51 10.26
CA LEU A 41 0.79 -5.28 9.89
C LEU A 41 0.60 -6.78 10.13
N ARG A 42 -0.15 -7.18 11.17
CA ARG A 42 -0.54 -8.59 11.38
C ARG A 42 -1.53 -9.10 10.34
N ALA A 43 -2.52 -8.29 9.96
CA ALA A 43 -3.42 -8.63 8.87
C ALA A 43 -2.67 -8.78 7.54
N GLY A 44 -1.62 -7.97 7.36
CA GLY A 44 -0.64 -8.11 6.28
C GLY A 44 0.22 -9.37 6.38
N GLY A 45 0.35 -9.99 7.55
CA GLY A 45 1.20 -11.17 7.76
C GLY A 45 2.68 -10.85 7.94
N PHE A 46 3.01 -9.65 8.43
CA PHE A 46 4.39 -9.25 8.70
C PHE A 46 4.91 -9.85 10.03
N PRO A 47 6.16 -10.36 10.06
CA PRO A 47 6.77 -10.94 11.24
C PRO A 47 7.26 -9.85 12.19
N LEU A 48 6.41 -9.40 13.10
CA LEU A 48 6.75 -8.37 14.10
C LEU A 48 7.56 -8.98 15.24
N ARG A 49 8.42 -8.20 15.91
CA ARG A 49 9.22 -8.69 17.06
C ARG A 49 8.36 -9.05 18.27
N ILE A 50 7.15 -8.52 18.33
CA ILE A 50 6.23 -8.67 19.45
C ILE A 50 4.90 -9.29 19.01
N THR A 51 4.35 -10.13 19.90
CA THR A 51 3.09 -10.86 19.70
C THR A 51 1.85 -10.11 20.23
N TRP A 52 2.05 -8.98 20.92
CA TRP A 52 0.99 -8.06 21.38
C TRP A 52 1.07 -6.71 20.64
N ASN A 53 0.01 -5.90 20.67
CA ASN A 53 0.01 -4.60 19.99
C ASN A 53 0.83 -3.60 20.79
N GLY A 54 2.08 -3.35 20.37
CA GLY A 54 3.01 -2.41 20.98
C GLY A 54 2.53 -0.95 20.96
N ASN A 55 3.32 -0.07 21.57
CA ASN A 55 3.17 1.38 21.42
C ASN A 55 4.21 1.93 20.42
N THR A 56 4.30 3.26 20.29
CA THR A 56 5.23 3.93 19.37
C THR A 56 6.71 3.66 19.72
N GLU A 57 7.06 3.48 21.00
CA GLU A 57 8.42 3.08 21.41
C GLU A 57 8.79 1.68 20.92
N ASN A 58 7.81 0.77 20.90
CA ASN A 58 8.03 -0.56 20.33
C ASN A 58 8.25 -0.48 18.81
N LEU A 59 7.57 0.45 18.11
CA LEU A 59 7.73 0.63 16.67
C LEU A 59 9.11 1.18 16.30
N PHE A 60 9.68 2.08 17.11
CA PHE A 60 11.08 2.50 16.91
C PHE A 60 12.05 1.31 16.99
N LYS A 61 11.77 0.32 17.84
CA LYS A 61 12.56 -0.92 17.95
C LYS A 61 12.35 -1.91 16.79
N GLU A 62 11.40 -1.64 15.90
CA GLU A 62 11.26 -2.35 14.61
C GLU A 62 12.19 -1.76 13.54
N ALA A 63 12.71 -0.53 13.74
CA ALA A 63 13.75 0.04 12.89
C ALA A 63 15.02 -0.84 12.93
N GLY A 64 15.58 -1.10 11.76
CA GLY A 64 16.70 -2.03 11.60
C GLY A 64 16.29 -3.51 11.54
N TYR A 65 15.10 -3.90 12.01
CA TYR A 65 14.61 -5.28 11.93
C TYR A 65 13.59 -5.47 10.81
N LEU A 66 12.40 -4.90 10.95
CA LEU A 66 11.34 -4.95 9.93
C LEU A 66 11.26 -3.63 9.16
N LEU A 67 11.70 -2.52 9.75
CA LEU A 67 11.60 -1.19 9.18
C LEU A 67 12.98 -0.69 8.77
N GLU A 68 13.11 -0.23 7.54
CA GLU A 68 14.27 0.49 7.01
C GLU A 68 13.90 1.96 6.89
N GLU A 69 14.70 2.84 7.47
CA GLU A 69 14.45 4.28 7.39
C GLU A 69 14.71 4.79 5.96
N ILE A 70 13.82 5.65 5.47
CA ILE A 70 13.89 6.26 4.14
C ILE A 70 13.75 7.77 4.24
N SER A 71 14.19 8.48 3.21
CA SER A 71 13.94 9.91 3.11
C SER A 71 12.46 10.24 2.88
N TYR A 72 12.03 11.41 3.36
CA TYR A 72 10.72 11.98 3.02
C TYR A 72 10.49 12.07 1.50
N PHE A 73 11.52 12.21 0.68
CA PHE A 73 11.33 12.32 -0.76
C PHE A 73 11.11 10.97 -1.45
N GLU A 74 11.38 9.85 -0.77
CA GLU A 74 11.31 8.49 -1.34
C GLU A 74 10.02 7.74 -1.00
N ARG A 75 9.16 8.37 -0.19
CA ARG A 75 7.94 7.75 0.32
C ARG A 75 7.00 7.36 -0.81
N LYS A 76 6.42 6.18 -0.67
CA LYS A 76 5.37 5.64 -1.52
C LYS A 76 4.30 4.99 -0.67
N ARG A 77 3.17 4.66 -1.31
CA ARG A 77 2.06 3.92 -0.67
C ARG A 77 2.60 2.72 0.11
N GLY A 78 2.12 2.57 1.34
CA GLY A 78 2.52 1.47 2.23
C GLY A 78 3.72 1.76 3.12
N ASP A 79 4.51 2.81 2.85
CA ASP A 79 5.56 3.23 3.79
C ASP A 79 4.94 3.73 5.10
N ILE A 80 5.68 3.64 6.20
CA ILE A 80 5.21 3.95 7.55
C ILE A 80 5.83 5.27 8.00
N PHE A 81 5.06 6.08 8.72
CA PHE A 81 5.63 7.20 9.47
C PHE A 81 5.64 6.87 10.96
N ILE A 82 6.68 7.28 11.66
CA ILE A 82 6.74 7.26 13.11
C ILE A 82 7.15 8.66 13.56
N ALA A 83 6.27 9.30 14.32
CA ALA A 83 6.48 10.61 14.89
C ALA A 83 6.59 10.56 16.41
N GLY A 84 7.40 11.46 16.94
CA GLY A 84 7.80 11.50 18.35
C GLY A 84 9.31 11.28 18.53
N VAL A 85 9.78 11.50 19.76
CA VAL A 85 11.18 11.30 20.16
C VAL A 85 11.34 9.90 20.74
N GLU A 86 12.24 9.11 20.18
CA GLU A 86 12.57 7.77 20.70
C GLU A 86 13.00 7.86 22.17
N GLY A 87 12.45 6.98 23.02
CA GLY A 87 12.57 7.03 24.48
C GLY A 87 11.51 7.89 25.19
N ASN A 88 10.71 8.68 24.46
CA ASN A 88 9.73 9.63 25.02
C ASN A 88 8.36 9.63 24.30
N SER A 89 8.10 8.68 23.41
CA SER A 89 6.90 8.60 22.54
C SER A 89 5.83 7.63 23.04
N ALA A 90 5.87 7.22 24.31
CA ALA A 90 4.82 6.42 24.91
C ALA A 90 3.51 7.23 25.07
N GLY A 91 2.36 6.55 25.08
CA GLY A 91 1.06 7.20 25.25
C GLY A 91 0.75 8.22 24.14
N SER A 92 0.41 9.46 24.52
CA SER A 92 0.04 10.53 23.60
C SER A 92 1.21 11.24 22.92
N PHE A 93 2.46 10.91 23.27
CA PHE A 93 3.64 11.62 22.81
C PHE A 93 4.21 11.11 21.48
N GLY A 94 3.65 10.03 20.95
CA GLY A 94 4.02 9.47 19.65
C GLY A 94 2.83 9.40 18.69
N HIS A 95 3.13 9.28 17.39
CA HIS A 95 2.11 9.07 16.39
C HIS A 95 2.61 8.24 15.21
N THR A 96 1.72 7.48 14.56
CA THR A 96 2.12 6.59 13.47
C THR A 96 0.93 6.23 12.58
N GLY A 97 1.25 5.69 11.41
CA GLY A 97 0.32 5.25 10.38
C GLY A 97 1.07 4.92 9.10
N MET A 98 0.34 4.81 7.99
CA MET A 98 0.89 4.42 6.69
C MET A 98 0.65 5.51 5.65
N VAL A 99 1.57 5.65 4.70
CA VAL A 99 1.40 6.47 3.49
C VAL A 99 0.31 5.85 2.64
N TRP A 100 -0.74 6.62 2.40
CA TRP A 100 -1.87 6.23 1.56
C TRP A 100 -1.62 6.58 0.10
N SER A 101 -1.16 7.80 -0.13
CA SER A 101 -0.81 8.36 -1.44
C SER A 101 0.33 9.37 -1.27
N ARG A 102 0.81 9.98 -2.37
CA ARG A 102 1.92 10.95 -2.35
C ARG A 102 1.78 12.04 -1.29
N HIS A 103 0.54 12.45 -0.97
CA HIS A 103 0.25 13.56 -0.06
C HIS A 103 -0.64 13.19 1.12
N GLN A 104 -0.97 11.91 1.28
CA GLN A 104 -1.93 11.45 2.29
C GLN A 104 -1.39 10.28 3.10
N ILE A 105 -1.87 10.18 4.33
CA ILE A 105 -1.65 9.07 5.24
C ILE A 105 -2.99 8.45 5.65
N ILE A 106 -2.95 7.17 6.00
CA ILE A 106 -4.04 6.47 6.68
C ILE A 106 -3.57 6.10 8.09
N HIS A 107 -4.37 6.48 9.09
CA HIS A 107 -3.96 6.39 10.49
C HIS A 107 -5.17 6.41 11.43
N CYS A 108 -4.98 5.90 12.65
CA CYS A 108 -5.93 6.07 13.74
C CYS A 108 -5.52 7.25 14.62
N ASN A 109 -6.38 8.26 14.78
CA ASN A 109 -6.03 9.48 15.50
C ASN A 109 -7.17 10.01 16.38
N ALA A 110 -6.81 10.79 17.40
CA ALA A 110 -7.76 11.35 18.36
C ALA A 110 -8.66 12.43 17.74
N THR A 111 -8.09 13.31 16.91
CA THR A 111 -8.79 14.45 16.30
C THR A 111 -10.01 14.02 15.49
N ASP A 112 -9.89 12.94 14.75
CA ASP A 112 -10.98 12.41 13.92
C ASP A 112 -11.73 11.26 14.61
N ASN A 113 -11.38 10.95 15.86
CA ASN A 113 -11.92 9.86 16.65
C ASN A 113 -12.03 8.52 15.90
N GLY A 114 -10.92 8.04 15.35
CA GLY A 114 -10.90 6.76 14.64
C GLY A 114 -9.91 6.70 13.50
N ILE A 115 -10.14 5.79 12.55
CA ILE A 115 -9.31 5.63 11.35
C ILE A 115 -9.80 6.57 10.24
N ARG A 116 -8.86 7.35 9.68
CA ARG A 116 -9.08 8.28 8.57
C ARG A 116 -7.91 8.31 7.60
N ILE A 117 -8.21 8.74 6.38
CA ILE A 117 -7.23 9.22 5.42
C ILE A 117 -7.16 10.74 5.56
N THR A 118 -5.97 11.28 5.81
CA THR A 118 -5.77 12.74 5.95
C THR A 118 -4.55 13.18 5.14
N PRO A 119 -4.39 14.48 4.86
CA PRO A 119 -3.13 15.01 4.34
C PRO A 119 -1.95 14.63 5.25
N ILE A 120 -0.74 14.62 4.71
CA ILE A 120 0.49 14.45 5.50
C ILE A 120 0.78 15.69 6.34
N PHE A 121 0.70 16.86 5.69
CA PHE A 121 1.00 18.14 6.32
C PHE A 121 0.09 18.38 7.53
N ALA A 122 0.70 18.72 8.67
CA ALA A 122 0.04 18.96 9.96
C ALA A 122 -0.72 17.77 10.58
N ARG A 123 -0.57 16.54 10.07
CA ARG A 123 -1.28 15.35 10.58
C ARG A 123 -0.40 14.23 11.10
N THR A 124 0.89 14.22 10.76
CA THR A 124 1.84 13.19 11.24
C THR A 124 2.35 13.44 12.65
N GLY A 125 2.44 14.69 13.10
CA GLY A 125 3.20 15.08 14.29
C GLY A 125 4.67 15.39 14.00
N GLN A 126 5.42 15.86 15.00
CA GLN A 126 6.84 16.20 14.93
C GLN A 126 7.62 15.71 16.16
N PRO A 127 8.90 15.33 16.02
CA PRO A 127 9.61 15.05 14.75
C PRO A 127 8.99 13.84 14.04
N CYS A 128 9.19 13.69 12.73
CA CYS A 128 8.59 12.60 11.95
C CYS A 128 9.64 11.90 11.07
N ARG A 129 9.81 10.60 11.31
CA ARG A 129 10.69 9.71 10.54
C ARG A 129 9.85 8.80 9.65
N TRP A 130 10.44 8.32 8.55
CA TRP A 130 9.73 7.57 7.52
C TRP A 130 10.45 6.26 7.26
N PHE A 131 9.68 5.20 7.09
CA PHE A 131 10.20 3.86 7.03
C PHE A 131 9.54 3.04 5.94
N ARG A 132 10.34 2.25 5.25
CA ARG A 132 9.87 1.19 4.38
C ARG A 132 9.94 -0.13 5.13
N ILE A 133 8.95 -0.99 4.94
CA ILE A 133 9.07 -2.36 5.45
C ILE A 133 10.16 -3.06 4.65
N LYS A 134 11.21 -3.52 5.35
CA LYS A 134 12.26 -4.38 4.79
C LYS A 134 11.59 -5.56 4.14
N HIS A 135 12.00 -5.85 2.92
CA HIS A 135 11.54 -7.02 2.23
C HIS A 135 11.88 -8.25 3.06
N CYS A 136 10.88 -8.81 3.72
CA CYS A 136 10.82 -10.24 3.74
C CYS A 136 10.63 -10.59 2.24
N TYR A 137 11.68 -11.12 1.59
CA TYR A 137 11.66 -11.86 0.34
C TYR A 137 11.83 -13.33 0.72
N ILE A 138 10.89 -14.19 0.30
CA ILE A 138 11.20 -15.56 -0.08
C ILE A 138 11.17 -15.50 -1.59
N ASP A 139 12.29 -15.87 -2.20
CA ASP A 139 12.27 -16.44 -3.53
C ASP A 139 11.33 -17.65 -3.49
N HIS A 140 10.07 -17.42 -3.88
CA HIS A 140 9.19 -18.45 -4.40
C HIS A 140 8.68 -17.91 -5.74
N PRO A 141 8.90 -18.64 -6.84
CA PRO A 141 8.65 -18.16 -8.19
C PRO A 141 7.14 -18.16 -8.47
N THR A 142 6.38 -17.21 -7.91
CA THR A 142 4.96 -16.96 -8.27
C THR A 142 4.51 -15.59 -7.78
N SER A 143 5.15 -14.54 -8.27
CA SER A 143 4.48 -13.32 -8.71
C SER A 143 5.56 -12.51 -9.40
N THR A 144 5.52 -12.45 -10.73
CA THR A 144 6.35 -11.53 -11.49
C THR A 144 6.27 -10.16 -10.81
N PRO A 145 7.38 -9.46 -10.55
CA PRO A 145 7.30 -8.06 -10.15
C PRO A 145 6.33 -7.37 -11.10
N ILE A 146 5.42 -6.54 -10.60
CA ILE A 146 4.61 -5.67 -11.47
C ILE A 146 5.61 -4.70 -12.09
N VAL A 147 6.23 -5.14 -13.19
CA VAL A 147 7.18 -4.36 -13.96
C VAL A 147 6.36 -3.17 -14.47
N ASN A 148 6.86 -1.96 -14.20
CA ASN A 148 6.27 -0.79 -14.80
C ASN A 148 6.62 -0.82 -16.28
N HIS A 149 5.62 -1.08 -17.12
CA HIS A 149 5.82 -1.17 -18.55
C HIS A 149 5.46 0.11 -19.30
N VAL A 150 5.10 1.19 -18.60
CA VAL A 150 4.83 2.49 -19.24
C VAL A 150 6.07 2.94 -20.02
N GLY A 151 5.89 3.25 -21.30
CA GLY A 151 6.94 3.58 -22.26
C GLY A 151 7.49 2.40 -23.06
N GLN A 152 7.14 1.15 -22.74
CA GLN A 152 7.54 -0.04 -23.49
C GLN A 152 6.55 -0.36 -24.61
N LEU A 153 7.02 -1.05 -25.65
CA LEU A 153 6.14 -1.61 -26.68
C LEU A 153 5.54 -2.93 -26.17
N ALA A 154 4.22 -3.06 -26.29
CA ALA A 154 3.48 -4.29 -26.06
C ALA A 154 2.79 -4.72 -27.35
N GLN A 155 2.96 -5.98 -27.74
CA GLN A 155 2.30 -6.55 -28.90
C GLN A 155 1.03 -7.29 -28.52
N VAL A 156 -0.10 -6.90 -29.13
CA VAL A 156 -1.38 -7.58 -28.90
C VAL A 156 -1.34 -8.96 -29.54
N LYS A 157 -1.68 -10.01 -28.80
CA LYS A 157 -1.63 -11.39 -29.32
C LYS A 157 -2.66 -11.59 -30.45
N LYS A 158 -2.36 -12.50 -31.37
CA LYS A 158 -3.25 -12.79 -32.52
C LYS A 158 -4.57 -13.44 -32.12
N ASP A 159 -4.58 -14.15 -31.00
CA ASP A 159 -5.72 -14.83 -30.40
C ASP A 159 -6.49 -13.97 -29.39
N ALA A 160 -6.01 -12.76 -29.07
CA ALA A 160 -6.68 -11.83 -28.17
C ALA A 160 -8.12 -11.55 -28.63
N LYS A 161 -9.09 -11.71 -27.73
CA LYS A 161 -10.52 -11.71 -28.08
C LYS A 161 -11.20 -10.39 -27.78
N ARG A 162 -11.02 -9.87 -26.57
CA ARG A 162 -11.75 -8.71 -26.05
C ARG A 162 -10.81 -7.76 -25.31
N TYR A 163 -11.08 -6.47 -25.44
CA TYR A 163 -10.49 -5.46 -24.56
C TYR A 163 -10.93 -5.69 -23.12
N GLN A 164 -10.23 -5.07 -22.17
CA GLN A 164 -10.61 -5.11 -20.76
C GLN A 164 -12.03 -4.55 -20.54
N THR A 165 -12.46 -3.59 -21.36
CA THR A 165 -13.80 -2.99 -21.38
C THR A 165 -14.90 -3.91 -21.95
N GLY A 166 -14.51 -5.00 -22.63
CA GLY A 166 -15.41 -6.08 -23.08
C GLY A 166 -15.72 -6.10 -24.58
N GLU A 167 -15.39 -5.05 -25.32
CA GLU A 167 -15.55 -4.97 -26.78
C GLU A 167 -14.57 -5.93 -27.48
N LYS A 168 -14.93 -6.38 -28.69
CA LYS A 168 -14.06 -7.25 -29.50
C LYS A 168 -12.83 -6.48 -29.96
N ILE A 169 -11.65 -7.10 -29.85
CA ILE A 169 -10.42 -6.55 -30.41
C ILE A 169 -10.48 -6.64 -31.93
N ALA A 170 -10.30 -5.50 -32.60
CA ALA A 170 -10.37 -5.42 -34.06
C ALA A 170 -9.21 -6.18 -34.73
N PRO A 171 -9.42 -6.80 -35.92
CA PRO A 171 -8.37 -7.59 -36.59
C PRO A 171 -7.07 -6.83 -36.86
N PHE A 172 -7.14 -5.54 -37.17
CA PHE A 172 -5.96 -4.71 -37.46
C PHE A 172 -5.07 -4.47 -36.23
N VAL A 173 -5.60 -4.66 -35.02
CA VAL A 173 -4.87 -4.49 -33.76
C VAL A 173 -4.03 -5.74 -33.43
N LYS A 174 -4.52 -6.90 -33.85
CA LYS A 174 -3.95 -8.19 -33.51
C LYS A 174 -2.60 -8.39 -34.19
N GLY A 175 -1.58 -8.73 -33.41
CA GLY A 175 -0.21 -8.91 -33.89
C GLY A 175 0.54 -7.59 -34.14
N LYS A 176 0.00 -6.43 -33.76
CA LYS A 176 0.70 -5.14 -33.82
C LYS A 176 1.21 -4.73 -32.44
N SER A 177 2.32 -4.00 -32.44
CA SER A 177 2.95 -3.47 -31.23
C SER A 177 2.56 -2.01 -31.01
N TYR A 178 2.25 -1.67 -29.77
CA TYR A 178 1.82 -0.35 -29.36
C TYR A 178 2.57 0.06 -28.10
N MET A 179 2.82 1.36 -27.93
CA MET A 179 3.47 1.84 -26.71
C MET A 179 2.46 1.83 -25.56
N VAL A 180 2.88 1.32 -24.41
CA VAL A 180 2.10 1.41 -23.18
C VAL A 180 2.17 2.83 -22.65
N ILE A 181 1.02 3.49 -22.56
CA ILE A 181 0.93 4.87 -22.05
C ILE A 181 0.40 4.94 -20.62
N GLN A 182 -0.33 3.91 -20.16
CA GLN A 182 -0.75 3.77 -18.77
C GLN A 182 -0.86 2.28 -18.38
N GLN A 183 -0.78 2.01 -17.09
CA GLN A 183 -0.94 0.68 -16.50
C GLN A 183 -1.83 0.77 -15.25
N ARG A 184 -2.70 -0.21 -15.04
CA ARG A 184 -3.52 -0.32 -13.83
C ARG A 184 -3.83 -1.77 -13.49
N HIS A 185 -4.21 -2.01 -12.24
CA HIS A 185 -4.78 -3.29 -11.83
C HIS A 185 -6.28 -3.34 -12.14
N ASP A 186 -6.72 -4.35 -12.88
CA ASP A 186 -8.14 -4.61 -13.15
C ASP A 186 -8.72 -5.54 -12.08
N GLN A 187 -9.53 -4.99 -11.18
CA GLN A 187 -10.14 -5.74 -10.08
C GLN A 187 -11.07 -6.86 -10.56
N LYS A 188 -11.72 -6.70 -11.72
CA LYS A 188 -12.69 -7.69 -12.24
C LYS A 188 -12.02 -8.98 -12.72
N SER A 189 -10.87 -8.87 -13.36
CA SER A 189 -10.11 -10.02 -13.89
C SER A 189 -8.88 -10.37 -13.07
N ASN A 190 -8.62 -9.63 -11.99
CA ASN A 190 -7.46 -9.75 -11.10
C ASN A 190 -6.12 -9.80 -11.86
N GLN A 191 -5.98 -8.96 -12.89
CA GLN A 191 -4.80 -8.90 -13.78
C GLN A 191 -4.37 -7.45 -13.98
N GLN A 192 -3.15 -7.23 -14.47
CA GLN A 192 -2.79 -5.91 -14.99
C GLN A 192 -3.52 -5.64 -16.32
N ALA A 193 -3.81 -4.37 -16.55
CA ALA A 193 -4.32 -3.85 -17.82
C ALA A 193 -3.44 -2.69 -18.27
N TYR A 194 -3.24 -2.59 -19.58
CA TYR A 194 -2.35 -1.61 -20.22
C TYR A 194 -3.12 -0.81 -21.24
N LEU A 195 -2.99 0.52 -21.17
CA LEU A 195 -3.52 1.43 -22.17
C LEU A 195 -2.50 1.55 -23.30
N LEU A 196 -2.91 1.19 -24.51
CA LEU A 196 -2.03 1.14 -25.68
C LEU A 196 -2.21 2.38 -26.57
N SER A 197 -1.09 2.99 -26.98
CA SER A 197 -1.08 4.14 -27.88
C SER A 197 -1.70 3.79 -29.24
N GLY A 198 -2.26 4.79 -29.95
CA GLY A 198 -2.84 4.62 -31.28
C GLY A 198 -4.21 3.94 -31.32
N ILE A 199 -4.50 3.02 -30.39
CA ILE A 199 -5.83 2.39 -30.24
C ILE A 199 -6.60 2.89 -29.00
N TYR A 200 -5.90 3.54 -28.06
CA TYR A 200 -6.44 4.15 -26.84
C TYR A 200 -7.41 3.24 -26.07
N SER A 201 -7.12 1.95 -26.03
CA SER A 201 -7.95 0.91 -25.43
C SER A 201 -7.16 0.08 -24.43
N TRP A 202 -7.82 -0.36 -23.37
CA TRP A 202 -7.20 -1.19 -22.32
C TRP A 202 -7.14 -2.66 -22.74
N VAL A 203 -5.95 -3.25 -22.71
CA VAL A 203 -5.71 -4.67 -23.00
C VAL A 203 -5.17 -5.35 -21.74
N LEU A 204 -5.68 -6.53 -21.42
CA LEU A 204 -5.23 -7.30 -20.25
C LEU A 204 -3.83 -7.88 -20.48
N GLU A 205 -3.07 -8.06 -19.40
CA GLU A 205 -1.71 -8.64 -19.42
C GLU A 205 -1.65 -9.97 -20.17
N LYS A 206 -2.63 -10.85 -19.96
CA LYS A 206 -2.71 -12.14 -20.65
C LYS A 206 -2.83 -12.02 -22.17
N ASP A 207 -3.28 -10.89 -22.70
CA ASP A 207 -3.58 -10.65 -24.12
C ASP A 207 -2.47 -9.87 -24.85
N ILE A 208 -1.36 -9.58 -24.16
CA ILE A 208 -0.17 -8.93 -24.71
C ILE A 208 1.09 -9.79 -24.56
N ARG A 209 2.08 -9.51 -25.40
CA ARG A 209 3.46 -10.01 -25.26
C ARG A 209 4.42 -8.81 -25.29
N TRP A 210 5.40 -8.82 -24.40
CA TRP A 210 6.49 -7.85 -24.34
C TRP A 210 7.55 -8.17 -25.39
#